data_AF-A0A7S0F9A3-F1
#
_entry.id   AF-A0A7S0F9A3-F1
#
_cell.length_a   1.000
_cell.length_b   1.000
_cell.length_c   1.000
_cell.angle_alpha   90.00
_cell.angle_beta   90.00
_cell.angle_gamma   90.00
#
_symmetry.space_group_name_H-M   'P 1'
#
loop_
_entity.id
_entity.type
_entity.pdbx_description
1 polymer ?
#
loop_
_entity_poly.entity_id
_entity_poly.type
_entity_poly.pdbx_seq_one_letter_code
_entity_poly.pdbx_strand_id
1 'polypeptide(L)'
;MALPVSSAAAALGLALASLAQGGLALSSPKALRGVPPLEEDWAWQDLSATAPTASALVSWAERAQPAAEPSPAEPPARSAGAQPAPAQPGQFAGWRNLTEILARAAGQWGLAAAAAPADAASATPYVQAPSVQEIVEANRISGCVTMASPLAVSNMVHTVAPEGTPCVFRADAWDEAKHCMGYADGQRGQYGWCWTNLARTEWGSCSAACPLAGDAYSLGEKLENLEQLVDQLAQAVGV
;
A
#
# COMPACT_ATOMS: atom_id res chain seq x y z
N MET A 1 -7.70 -55.93 -31.36
CA MET A 1 -6.76 -55.63 -30.26
C MET A 1 -7.56 -54.92 -29.18
N ALA A 2 -7.98 -55.67 -28.16
CA ALA A 2 -8.83 -55.19 -27.08
C ALA A 2 -8.01 -55.19 -25.78
N LEU A 3 -7.96 -54.06 -25.10
CA LEU A 3 -7.30 -53.88 -23.81
C LEU A 3 -8.32 -54.13 -22.69
N PRO A 4 -7.97 -54.86 -21.60
CA PRO A 4 -8.86 -55.07 -20.48
C PRO A 4 -8.81 -53.90 -19.48
N VAL A 5 -10.01 -53.48 -19.08
CA VAL A 5 -10.29 -52.56 -17.98
C VAL A 5 -10.12 -53.33 -16.67
N SER A 6 -9.21 -52.89 -15.79
CA SER A 6 -9.08 -53.45 -14.44
C SER A 6 -9.83 -52.58 -13.45
N SER A 7 -10.94 -53.11 -12.94
CA SER A 7 -11.64 -52.66 -11.76
C SER A 7 -10.86 -53.07 -10.51
N ALA A 8 -10.56 -52.11 -9.63
CA ALA A 8 -10.20 -52.38 -8.24
C ALA A 8 -11.28 -51.77 -7.35
N ALA A 9 -12.10 -52.64 -6.77
CA ALA A 9 -13.06 -52.30 -5.74
C ALA A 9 -12.61 -52.88 -4.39
N ALA A 10 -12.96 -52.11 -3.35
CA ALA A 10 -13.10 -52.50 -1.94
C ALA A 10 -11.82 -52.79 -1.13
N ALA A 11 -11.59 -51.99 -0.08
CA ALA A 11 -11.66 -52.51 1.29
C ALA A 11 -11.65 -51.39 2.35
N LEU A 12 -12.68 -51.46 3.20
CA LEU A 12 -12.69 -51.30 4.66
C LEU A 12 -11.96 -50.12 5.33
N GLY A 13 -12.72 -49.38 6.15
CA GLY A 13 -12.13 -48.63 7.26
C GLY A 13 -13.08 -47.68 7.98
N LEU A 14 -14.20 -48.18 8.50
CA LEU A 14 -14.95 -47.48 9.55
C LEU A 14 -14.04 -47.33 10.78
N ALA A 15 -13.71 -46.10 11.16
CA ALA A 15 -13.27 -45.76 12.51
C ALA A 15 -14.32 -44.82 13.13
N LEU A 16 -15.03 -45.40 14.10
CA LEU A 16 -16.00 -44.78 14.99
C LEU A 16 -15.34 -43.73 15.89
N ALA A 17 -16.11 -42.66 16.12
CA ALA A 17 -16.34 -41.97 17.38
C ALA A 17 -15.26 -42.02 18.47
N SER A 18 -14.81 -40.84 18.92
CA SER A 18 -14.99 -40.35 20.30
C SER A 18 -13.90 -39.32 20.59
N LEU A 19 -14.31 -38.08 20.84
CA LEU A 19 -13.78 -37.26 21.94
C LEU A 19 -14.68 -36.02 22.05
N ALA A 20 -15.73 -36.26 22.81
CA ALA A 20 -16.56 -35.23 23.40
C ALA A 20 -15.75 -34.44 24.45
N GLN A 21 -16.09 -33.16 24.57
CA GLN A 21 -16.13 -32.42 25.84
C GLN A 21 -14.78 -32.14 26.52
N GLY A 22 -14.07 -31.14 26.01
CA GLY A 22 -13.13 -30.32 26.78
C GLY A 22 -13.75 -28.95 27.06
N GLY A 23 -14.70 -28.88 28.00
CA GLY A 23 -15.20 -27.61 28.53
C GLY A 23 -14.13 -26.98 29.40
N LEU A 24 -13.37 -26.02 28.85
CA LEU A 24 -12.54 -25.14 29.66
C LEU A 24 -13.46 -24.09 30.30
N ALA A 25 -13.68 -24.29 31.60
CA ALA A 25 -14.31 -23.34 32.48
C ALA A 25 -13.58 -21.99 32.39
N LEU A 26 -14.37 -20.95 32.12
CA LEU A 26 -13.98 -19.56 32.30
C LEU A 26 -13.53 -19.36 33.76
N SER A 27 -12.22 -19.23 33.98
CA SER A 27 -11.70 -18.64 35.20
C SER A 27 -11.88 -17.13 35.08
N SER A 28 -12.79 -16.59 35.89
CA SER A 28 -13.03 -15.15 36.01
C SER A 28 -11.73 -14.41 36.34
N PRO A 29 -11.36 -13.33 35.62
CA PRO A 29 -10.38 -12.41 36.14
C PRO A 29 -10.97 -11.74 37.38
N LYS A 30 -10.31 -12.00 38.50
CA LYS A 30 -10.49 -11.34 39.78
C LYS A 30 -10.53 -9.82 39.55
N ALA A 31 -11.65 -9.20 39.87
CA ALA A 31 -11.85 -7.77 39.81
C ALA A 31 -10.71 -7.05 40.56
N LEU A 32 -9.84 -6.39 39.81
CA LEU A 32 -8.88 -5.42 40.34
C LEU A 32 -9.69 -4.20 40.79
N ARG A 33 -10.12 -4.21 42.05
CA ARG A 33 -10.49 -2.99 42.76
C ARG A 33 -9.23 -2.13 42.87
N GLY A 34 -9.17 -1.01 42.16
CA GLY A 34 -8.12 -0.02 42.38
C GLY A 34 -7.76 0.92 41.23
N VAL A 35 -8.37 0.83 40.05
CA VAL A 35 -8.17 1.86 39.02
C VAL A 35 -9.18 2.99 39.27
N PRO A 36 -8.74 4.20 39.64
CA PRO A 36 -9.65 5.35 39.69
C PRO A 36 -10.26 5.56 38.30
N PRO A 37 -11.54 5.96 38.19
CA PRO A 37 -12.12 6.30 36.90
C PRO A 37 -11.22 7.34 36.23
N LEU A 38 -10.80 7.06 35.00
CA LEU A 38 -10.23 8.07 34.11
C LEU A 38 -11.37 9.08 33.88
N GLU A 39 -11.37 10.15 34.66
CA GLU A 39 -12.19 11.32 34.37
C GLU A 39 -11.80 11.81 32.97
N GLU A 40 -12.78 11.81 32.08
CA GLU A 40 -12.73 12.32 30.72
C GLU A 40 -12.66 13.86 30.72
N ASP A 41 -11.64 14.42 31.34
CA ASP A 41 -11.35 15.87 31.33
C ASP A 41 -10.61 16.31 30.05
N TRP A 42 -10.91 15.65 28.92
CA TRP A 42 -10.63 16.21 27.60
C TRP A 42 -11.83 17.08 27.21
N ALA A 43 -12.04 18.11 28.03
CA ALA A 43 -12.92 19.22 27.72
C ALA A 43 -12.45 19.81 26.38
N TRP A 44 -13.17 19.48 25.32
CA TRP A 44 -13.31 20.37 24.19
C TRP A 44 -13.78 21.71 24.75
N GLN A 45 -12.84 22.62 24.99
CA GLN A 45 -13.20 23.99 25.28
C GLN A 45 -14.06 24.47 24.10
N ASP A 46 -15.28 24.87 24.45
CA ASP A 46 -16.25 25.55 23.62
C ASP A 46 -15.58 26.67 22.81
N LEU A 47 -15.22 26.37 21.56
CA LEU A 47 -14.91 27.39 20.54
C LEU A 47 -16.20 28.01 19.95
N SER A 48 -17.35 27.77 20.60
CA SER A 48 -18.66 28.29 20.18
C SER A 48 -18.92 29.74 20.62
N ALA A 49 -18.04 30.36 21.41
CA ALA A 49 -18.29 31.65 22.05
C ALA A 49 -17.50 32.84 21.47
N THR A 50 -17.46 33.02 20.13
CA THR A 50 -17.41 34.35 19.48
C THR A 50 -17.71 34.21 18.00
N ALA A 51 -18.97 33.99 17.63
CA ALA A 51 -19.42 34.24 16.27
C ALA A 51 -19.46 35.76 16.01
N PRO A 52 -18.73 36.31 15.04
CA PRO A 52 -18.92 37.70 14.65
C PRO A 52 -20.35 37.87 14.11
N THR A 53 -21.05 38.89 14.61
CA THR A 53 -22.39 39.26 14.17
C THR A 53 -22.46 39.41 12.65
N ALA A 54 -23.52 38.87 12.06
CA ALA A 54 -23.77 38.76 10.62
C ALA A 54 -23.73 40.09 9.81
N SER A 55 -23.58 41.25 10.44
CA SER A 55 -23.42 42.53 9.77
C SER A 55 -21.98 42.84 9.31
N ALA A 56 -20.98 42.07 9.73
CA ALA A 56 -19.58 42.27 9.31
C ALA A 56 -19.16 41.43 8.08
N LEU A 57 -20.01 40.50 7.60
CA LEU A 57 -19.70 39.63 6.45
C LEU A 57 -20.22 40.15 5.10
N VAL A 58 -20.91 41.30 5.07
CA VAL A 58 -21.46 41.87 3.82
C VAL A 58 -20.47 42.81 3.12
N SER A 59 -19.39 43.24 3.79
CA SER A 59 -18.46 44.24 3.24
C SER A 59 -17.21 43.70 2.55
N TRP A 60 -16.95 42.39 2.59
CA TRP A 60 -15.82 41.76 1.88
C TRP A 60 -16.23 41.02 0.60
N ALA A 61 -17.53 40.70 0.43
CA ALA A 61 -18.04 40.02 -0.76
C ALA A 61 -18.23 40.95 -1.98
N GLU A 62 -18.24 42.27 -1.80
CA GLU A 62 -18.58 43.23 -2.88
C GLU A 62 -17.36 43.80 -3.62
N ARG A 63 -16.14 43.31 -3.35
CA ARG A 63 -14.89 43.84 -3.95
C ARG A 63 -14.06 42.80 -4.72
N ALA A 64 -14.66 41.66 -5.07
CA ALA A 64 -14.06 40.70 -5.99
C ALA A 64 -14.84 40.70 -7.32
N GLN A 65 -14.60 41.73 -8.13
CA GLN A 65 -14.95 41.67 -9.54
C GLN A 65 -14.10 40.56 -10.19
N PRO A 66 -14.68 39.58 -10.89
CA PRO A 66 -13.90 38.63 -11.66
C PRO A 66 -13.26 39.39 -12.83
N ALA A 67 -11.96 39.63 -12.76
CA ALA A 67 -11.18 39.97 -13.92
C ALA A 67 -11.31 38.80 -14.90
N ALA A 68 -11.83 39.07 -16.10
CA ALA A 68 -11.89 38.12 -17.18
C ALA A 68 -10.47 37.59 -17.44
N GLU A 69 -10.25 36.31 -17.15
CA GLU A 69 -9.02 35.62 -17.51
C GLU A 69 -8.88 35.63 -19.04
N PRO A 70 -7.73 36.08 -19.59
CA PRO A 70 -7.48 35.97 -21.00
C PRO A 70 -7.37 34.48 -21.39
N SER A 71 -8.18 34.10 -22.37
CA SER A 71 -8.14 32.80 -23.05
C SER A 71 -6.69 32.37 -23.33
N PRO A 72 -6.25 31.18 -22.90
CA PRO A 72 -4.91 30.70 -23.26
C PRO A 72 -4.83 30.56 -24.77
N ALA A 73 -3.83 31.21 -25.35
CA ALA A 73 -3.53 31.16 -26.76
C ALA A 73 -3.24 29.72 -27.19
N GLU A 74 -3.87 29.32 -28.29
CA GLU A 74 -3.66 28.06 -28.98
C GLU A 74 -2.17 27.92 -29.35
N PRO A 75 -1.48 26.84 -28.93
CA PRO A 75 -0.06 26.66 -29.26
C PRO A 75 0.09 26.45 -30.78
N PRO A 76 1.11 27.05 -31.42
CA PRO A 76 1.30 26.92 -32.85
C PRO A 76 1.53 25.45 -33.23
N ALA A 77 0.85 25.05 -34.32
CA ALA A 77 0.99 23.75 -34.96
C ALA A 77 2.47 23.40 -35.15
N ARG A 78 2.91 22.35 -34.45
CA ARG A 78 4.26 21.79 -34.62
C ARG A 78 4.35 21.16 -36.00
N SER A 79 5.14 21.79 -36.85
CA SER A 79 5.60 21.28 -38.14
C SER A 79 6.19 19.87 -37.99
N ALA A 80 5.81 18.98 -38.91
CA ALA A 80 6.38 17.65 -39.05
C ALA A 80 7.89 17.74 -39.32
N GLY A 81 8.69 17.60 -38.26
CA GLY A 81 10.14 17.46 -38.30
C GLY A 81 10.54 16.05 -37.90
N ALA A 82 11.26 15.38 -38.81
CA ALA A 82 11.95 14.09 -38.70
C ALA A 82 11.92 13.36 -37.35
N GLN A 83 11.38 12.15 -37.36
CA GLN A 83 11.52 11.17 -36.27
C GLN A 83 13.01 10.92 -35.96
N PRO A 84 13.49 11.15 -34.73
CA PRO A 84 14.78 10.62 -34.31
C PRO A 84 14.69 9.10 -34.18
N ALA A 85 15.74 8.42 -34.65
CA ALA A 85 15.90 6.97 -34.59
C ALA A 85 15.74 6.42 -33.16
N PRO A 86 15.27 5.17 -33.00
CA PRO A 86 15.09 4.56 -31.68
C PRO A 86 16.41 4.52 -30.91
N ALA A 87 16.39 5.14 -29.72
CA ALA A 87 17.48 5.09 -28.77
C ALA A 87 17.73 3.64 -28.34
N GLN A 88 18.97 3.18 -28.47
CA GLN A 88 19.36 1.87 -27.98
C GLN A 88 19.32 1.84 -26.44
N PRO A 89 18.83 0.75 -25.83
CA PRO A 89 18.84 0.60 -24.38
C PRO A 89 20.29 0.45 -23.92
N GLY A 90 20.83 1.44 -23.19
CA GLY A 90 22.15 1.30 -22.57
C GLY A 90 22.94 2.56 -22.22
N GLN A 91 22.44 3.79 -22.44
CA GLN A 91 23.24 4.99 -22.22
C GLN A 91 22.59 5.99 -21.25
N PHE A 92 22.54 5.65 -19.96
CA PHE A 92 22.41 6.64 -18.89
C PHE A 92 23.80 7.21 -18.56
N ALA A 93 24.09 8.42 -19.08
CA ALA A 93 25.38 9.11 -18.95
C ALA A 93 25.64 9.78 -17.58
N GLY A 94 25.08 9.25 -16.48
CA GLY A 94 25.22 9.80 -15.12
C GLY A 94 26.14 9.02 -14.18
N TRP A 95 26.41 7.74 -14.47
CA TRP A 95 27.12 6.83 -13.55
C TRP A 95 28.63 6.74 -13.79
N ARG A 96 29.15 7.37 -14.86
CA ARG A 96 30.55 7.19 -15.29
C ARG A 96 31.61 7.87 -14.40
N ASN A 97 31.24 8.48 -13.27
CA ASN A 97 32.21 9.20 -12.42
C ASN A 97 32.31 8.68 -10.98
N LEU A 98 31.46 7.75 -10.54
CA LEU A 98 31.54 7.26 -9.15
C LEU A 98 32.87 6.52 -8.89
N THR A 99 33.32 5.73 -9.87
CA THR A 99 34.59 5.00 -9.83
C THR A 99 35.79 5.93 -9.76
N GLU A 100 35.74 7.07 -10.47
CA GLU A 100 36.84 8.04 -10.47
C GLU A 100 36.92 8.81 -9.14
N ILE A 101 35.76 9.17 -8.57
CA ILE A 101 35.65 9.80 -7.25
C ILE A 101 36.18 8.87 -6.15
N LEU A 102 35.77 7.59 -6.18
CA LEU A 102 36.23 6.58 -5.22
C LEU A 102 37.74 6.28 -5.35
N ALA A 103 38.27 6.26 -6.57
CA ALA A 103 39.71 6.06 -6.80
C ALA A 103 40.56 7.22 -6.26
N ARG A 104 40.09 8.48 -6.40
CA ARG A 104 40.75 9.65 -5.81
C ARG A 104 40.72 9.62 -4.28
N ALA A 105 39.58 9.22 -3.71
CA ALA A 105 39.46 9.04 -2.27
C ALA A 105 40.40 7.92 -1.77
N ALA A 106 40.48 6.76 -2.44
CA ALA A 106 41.39 5.69 -2.01
C ALA A 106 42.88 6.11 -2.05
N GLY A 107 43.27 6.85 -3.09
CA GLY A 107 44.64 7.37 -3.23
C GLY A 107 45.03 8.38 -2.14
N GLN A 108 44.08 9.20 -1.68
CA GLN A 108 44.32 10.17 -0.61
C GLN A 108 44.60 9.50 0.76
N TRP A 109 44.14 8.27 0.97
CA TRP A 109 44.23 7.55 2.25
C TRP A 109 45.25 6.41 2.23
N GLY A 110 46.05 6.28 1.17
CA GLY A 110 47.07 5.21 1.06
C GLY A 110 46.50 3.80 1.03
N LEU A 111 45.19 3.66 0.76
CA LEU A 111 44.53 2.36 0.64
C LEU A 111 44.81 1.83 -0.76
N ALA A 112 45.52 0.72 -0.86
CA ALA A 112 45.72 0.06 -2.14
C ALA A 112 44.33 -0.33 -2.69
N ALA A 113 44.01 0.12 -3.91
CA ALA A 113 42.82 -0.33 -4.60
C ALA A 113 42.97 -1.83 -4.83
N ALA A 114 42.33 -2.64 -3.98
CA ALA A 114 42.20 -4.07 -4.23
C ALA A 114 41.47 -4.21 -5.56
N ALA A 115 42.15 -4.76 -6.56
CA ALA A 115 41.52 -5.10 -7.83
C ALA A 115 40.37 -6.07 -7.53
N ALA A 116 39.14 -5.58 -7.66
CA ALA A 116 37.97 -6.44 -7.55
C ALA A 116 38.11 -7.54 -8.62
N PRO A 117 37.92 -8.83 -8.28
CA PRO A 117 37.92 -9.88 -9.28
C PRO A 117 36.86 -9.56 -10.34
N ALA A 118 37.27 -9.59 -11.62
CA ALA A 118 36.42 -9.27 -12.77
C ALA A 118 35.19 -10.18 -12.90
N ASP A 119 35.15 -11.28 -12.14
CA ASP A 119 34.06 -12.26 -12.12
C ASP A 119 32.99 -12.00 -11.04
N ALA A 120 33.11 -10.94 -10.23
CA ALA A 120 32.11 -10.59 -9.20
C ALA A 120 30.93 -9.74 -9.74
N ALA A 121 30.94 -9.39 -11.02
CA ALA A 121 29.85 -8.66 -11.66
C ALA A 121 28.87 -9.64 -12.31
N SER A 122 28.06 -10.35 -11.50
CA SER A 122 26.71 -10.87 -11.85
C SER A 122 26.28 -12.00 -10.90
N ALA A 123 26.09 -11.72 -9.62
CA ALA A 123 25.37 -12.65 -8.74
C ALA A 123 24.80 -11.96 -7.50
N THR A 124 24.17 -10.78 -7.65
CA THR A 124 23.08 -10.49 -6.72
C THR A 124 21.95 -11.45 -7.09
N PRO A 125 21.52 -12.38 -6.20
CA PRO A 125 20.33 -13.17 -6.47
C PRO A 125 19.20 -12.16 -6.68
N TYR A 126 18.70 -12.06 -7.91
CA TYR A 126 17.50 -11.31 -8.18
C TYR A 126 16.41 -11.98 -7.35
N VAL A 127 16.01 -11.34 -6.25
CA VAL A 127 14.89 -11.80 -5.42
C VAL A 127 13.71 -11.84 -6.36
N GLN A 128 13.27 -13.05 -6.69
CA GLN A 128 12.15 -13.24 -7.59
C GLN A 128 10.94 -12.57 -6.94
N ALA A 129 10.27 -11.70 -7.70
CA ALA A 129 9.04 -11.08 -7.23
C ALA A 129 8.00 -12.18 -6.95
N PRO A 130 7.20 -12.05 -5.87
CA PRO A 130 6.18 -13.05 -5.55
C PRO A 130 5.20 -13.21 -6.71
N SER A 131 4.74 -14.44 -6.91
CA SER A 131 3.68 -14.76 -7.84
C SER A 131 2.37 -14.08 -7.43
N VAL A 132 1.44 -13.95 -8.38
CA VAL A 132 0.12 -13.35 -8.11
C VAL A 132 -0.62 -14.15 -7.03
N GLN A 133 -0.51 -15.47 -7.05
CA GLN A 133 -1.16 -16.36 -6.11
C GLN A 133 -0.63 -16.16 -4.69
N GLU A 134 0.68 -15.98 -4.53
CA GLU A 134 1.29 -15.67 -3.25
C GLU A 134 0.82 -14.31 -2.71
N ILE A 135 0.71 -13.30 -3.58
CA ILE A 135 0.18 -11.98 -3.20
C ILE A 135 -1.28 -12.08 -2.76
N VAL A 136 -2.12 -12.80 -3.51
CA VAL A 136 -3.53 -12.98 -3.18
C VAL A 136 -3.71 -13.71 -1.84
N GLU A 137 -2.90 -14.73 -1.57
CA GLU A 137 -2.93 -15.42 -0.29
C GLU A 137 -2.44 -14.54 0.86
N ALA A 138 -1.36 -13.78 0.65
CA ALA A 138 -0.89 -12.81 1.64
C ALA A 138 -1.95 -11.75 1.96
N ASN A 139 -2.63 -11.23 0.93
CA ASN A 139 -3.73 -10.27 1.08
C ASN A 139 -4.94 -10.88 1.80
N ARG A 140 -5.26 -12.13 1.55
CA ARG A 140 -6.30 -12.86 2.29
C ARG A 140 -5.94 -12.97 3.78
N ILE A 141 -4.69 -13.29 4.09
CA ILE A 141 -4.22 -13.45 5.47
C ILE A 141 -4.15 -12.10 6.21
N SER A 142 -3.65 -11.06 5.55
CA SER A 142 -3.54 -9.72 6.14
C SER A 142 -4.88 -8.98 6.24
N GLY A 143 -5.90 -9.46 5.53
CA GLY A 143 -7.19 -8.79 5.42
C GLY A 143 -7.21 -7.66 4.40
N CYS A 144 -6.24 -7.58 3.48
CA CYS A 144 -6.31 -6.67 2.34
C CYS A 144 -7.34 -7.15 1.32
N VAL A 145 -8.58 -6.78 1.59
CA VAL A 145 -9.78 -7.14 0.82
C VAL A 145 -10.57 -5.91 0.41
N THR A 146 -11.51 -6.09 -0.51
CA THR A 146 -12.52 -5.08 -0.85
C THR A 146 -13.44 -4.79 0.33
N MET A 147 -13.90 -3.54 0.45
CA MET A 147 -14.87 -3.10 1.45
C MET A 147 -16.10 -2.46 0.81
N ALA A 148 -17.19 -2.40 1.58
CA ALA A 148 -18.38 -1.64 1.24
C ALA A 148 -18.01 -0.18 0.98
N SER A 149 -18.40 0.36 -0.18
CA SER A 149 -18.17 1.76 -0.49
C SER A 149 -19.22 2.28 -1.45
N PRO A 150 -19.88 3.43 -1.15
CA PRO A 150 -20.82 4.05 -2.08
C PRO A 150 -20.11 4.59 -3.34
N LEU A 151 -18.78 4.72 -3.31
CA LEU A 151 -17.97 5.16 -4.45
C LEU A 151 -17.63 4.00 -5.40
N ALA A 152 -17.81 2.75 -4.96
CA ALA A 152 -17.63 1.58 -5.80
C ALA A 152 -18.90 1.34 -6.62
N VAL A 153 -18.90 1.83 -7.88
CA VAL A 153 -20.05 1.72 -8.79
C VAL A 153 -19.67 0.90 -10.02
N SER A 154 -20.48 -0.11 -10.33
CA SER A 154 -20.30 -0.92 -11.54
C SER A 154 -20.64 -0.10 -12.79
N ASN A 155 -19.96 -0.38 -13.89
CA ASN A 155 -20.26 0.22 -15.19
C ASN A 155 -20.29 -0.86 -16.29
N MET A 156 -20.36 -0.44 -17.56
CA MET A 156 -20.44 -1.38 -18.69
C MET A 156 -19.17 -2.23 -18.89
N VAL A 157 -18.04 -1.84 -18.32
CA VAL A 157 -16.72 -2.46 -18.52
C VAL A 157 -16.26 -3.23 -17.29
N HIS A 158 -16.58 -2.73 -16.09
CA HIS A 158 -16.08 -3.24 -14.83
C HIS A 158 -17.22 -3.43 -13.82
N THR A 159 -17.18 -4.56 -13.12
CA THR A 159 -18.13 -4.90 -12.06
C THR A 159 -17.49 -4.66 -10.70
N VAL A 160 -18.28 -4.22 -9.73
CA VAL A 160 -17.84 -4.10 -8.35
C VAL A 160 -17.84 -5.48 -7.72
N ALA A 161 -16.69 -5.89 -7.20
CA ALA A 161 -16.53 -7.17 -6.53
C ALA A 161 -17.27 -7.18 -5.18
N PRO A 162 -17.74 -8.35 -4.71
CA PRO A 162 -18.29 -8.48 -3.37
C PRO A 162 -17.32 -8.01 -2.30
N GLU A 163 -17.85 -7.53 -1.18
CA GLU A 163 -17.04 -7.20 0.01
C GLU A 163 -16.27 -8.43 0.51
N GLY A 164 -15.06 -8.22 1.03
CA GLY A 164 -14.20 -9.29 1.49
C GLY A 164 -13.45 -10.03 0.38
N THR A 165 -13.57 -9.60 -0.88
CA THR A 165 -12.82 -10.20 -1.98
C THR A 165 -11.34 -9.78 -1.89
N PRO A 166 -10.38 -10.73 -1.89
CA PRO A 166 -8.95 -10.40 -1.82
C PRO A 166 -8.49 -9.53 -3.00
N CYS A 167 -7.68 -8.53 -2.69
CA CYS A 167 -7.04 -7.72 -3.72
C CYS A 167 -6.03 -8.54 -4.52
N VAL A 168 -6.05 -8.37 -5.83
CA VAL A 168 -5.11 -8.94 -6.78
C VAL A 168 -4.22 -7.83 -7.28
N PHE A 169 -2.94 -7.87 -6.91
CA PHE A 169 -1.96 -6.94 -7.46
C PHE A 169 -1.23 -7.54 -8.67
N ARG A 170 -0.59 -6.67 -9.45
CA ARG A 170 0.03 -6.94 -10.77
C ARG A 170 -0.96 -7.19 -11.91
N ALA A 171 -2.23 -6.82 -11.72
CA ALA A 171 -3.24 -6.91 -12.77
C ALA A 171 -3.10 -5.80 -13.83
N ASP A 172 -2.45 -4.69 -13.46
CA ASP A 172 -2.15 -3.55 -14.34
C ASP A 172 -0.64 -3.28 -14.42
N ALA A 173 -0.17 -2.66 -15.49
CA ALA A 173 1.22 -2.23 -15.63
C ALA A 173 1.59 -1.08 -14.67
N TRP A 174 0.58 -0.31 -14.24
CA TRP A 174 0.72 0.76 -13.25
C TRP A 174 0.62 0.27 -11.81
N ASP A 175 0.32 -1.01 -11.62
CA ASP A 175 0.21 -1.61 -10.30
C ASP A 175 1.60 -1.90 -9.73
N GLU A 176 1.93 -1.22 -8.63
CA GLU A 176 3.21 -1.35 -7.93
C GLU A 176 3.34 -2.67 -7.14
N ALA A 177 2.36 -3.58 -7.28
CA ALA A 177 2.32 -4.93 -6.75
C ALA A 177 2.16 -5.05 -5.23
N LYS A 178 1.96 -3.95 -4.51
CA LYS A 178 2.11 -3.90 -3.05
C LYS A 178 1.00 -3.18 -2.28
N HIS A 179 0.25 -2.31 -2.92
CA HIS A 179 -0.76 -1.48 -2.26
C HIS A 179 -1.89 -1.13 -3.22
N CYS A 180 -2.94 -0.55 -2.66
CA CYS A 180 -4.08 -0.09 -3.44
C CYS A 180 -3.72 1.12 -4.31
N MET A 181 -4.38 1.21 -5.46
CA MET A 181 -4.22 2.29 -6.41
C MET A 181 -5.11 3.48 -6.02
N GLY A 182 -4.72 4.68 -6.47
CA GLY A 182 -5.57 5.88 -6.35
C GLY A 182 -5.89 6.32 -4.92
N TYR A 183 -5.03 6.00 -3.93
CA TYR A 183 -5.29 6.42 -2.54
C TYR A 183 -5.33 7.95 -2.38
N ALA A 184 -4.57 8.69 -3.21
CA ALA A 184 -4.44 10.14 -3.09
C ALA A 184 -5.66 10.93 -3.59
N ASP A 185 -6.46 10.38 -4.51
CA ASP A 185 -7.60 11.08 -5.09
C ASP A 185 -8.91 10.86 -4.30
N GLY A 186 -8.97 9.83 -3.46
CA GLY A 186 -10.14 9.45 -2.68
C GLY A 186 -11.37 9.06 -3.50
N GLN A 187 -11.30 9.04 -4.84
CA GLN A 187 -12.45 8.90 -5.73
C GLN A 187 -13.08 7.51 -5.68
N ARG A 188 -12.30 6.51 -5.26
CA ARG A 188 -12.70 5.11 -5.21
C ARG A 188 -12.60 4.52 -3.81
N GLY A 189 -12.57 5.37 -2.78
CA GLY A 189 -12.44 4.99 -1.38
C GLY A 189 -11.24 5.66 -0.71
N GLN A 190 -11.33 5.82 0.61
CA GLN A 190 -10.29 6.49 1.41
C GLN A 190 -8.96 5.74 1.46
N TYR A 191 -8.98 4.42 1.21
CA TYR A 191 -7.79 3.56 1.15
C TYR A 191 -7.41 3.21 -0.31
N GLY A 192 -8.01 3.90 -1.28
CA GLY A 192 -7.86 3.57 -2.69
C GLY A 192 -8.70 2.37 -3.12
N TRP A 193 -8.28 1.73 -4.21
CA TRP A 193 -8.98 0.62 -4.85
C TRP A 193 -8.03 -0.43 -5.41
N CYS A 194 -8.53 -1.64 -5.63
CA CYS A 194 -7.77 -2.73 -6.21
C CYS A 194 -8.57 -3.50 -7.25
N TRP A 195 -7.87 -4.20 -8.14
CA TRP A 195 -8.45 -5.25 -8.96
C TRP A 195 -8.67 -6.49 -8.10
N THR A 196 -9.70 -7.28 -8.41
CA THR A 196 -9.95 -8.57 -7.75
C THR A 196 -9.74 -9.75 -8.70
N ASN A 197 -9.40 -9.47 -9.97
CA ASN A 197 -8.98 -10.46 -10.94
C ASN A 197 -7.96 -9.88 -11.94
N LEU A 198 -7.14 -10.76 -12.53
CA LEU A 198 -6.14 -10.37 -13.53
C LEU A 198 -6.75 -9.93 -14.86
N ALA A 199 -8.01 -10.27 -15.13
CA ALA A 199 -8.72 -9.83 -16.32
C ALA A 199 -9.13 -8.36 -16.25
N ARG A 200 -9.00 -7.72 -15.08
CA ARG A 200 -9.45 -6.36 -14.80
C ARG A 200 -10.95 -6.16 -15.09
N THR A 201 -11.75 -7.21 -14.89
CA THR A 201 -13.21 -7.12 -15.06
C THR A 201 -13.92 -6.80 -13.75
N GLU A 202 -13.26 -7.02 -12.61
CA GLU A 202 -13.81 -6.80 -11.28
C GLU A 202 -12.84 -6.01 -10.39
N TRP A 203 -13.38 -5.06 -9.64
CA TRP A 203 -12.63 -4.18 -8.76
C TRP A 203 -13.41 -3.82 -7.50
N GLY A 204 -12.75 -3.26 -6.49
CA GLY A 204 -13.45 -2.71 -5.34
C GLY A 204 -12.62 -1.70 -4.55
N SER A 205 -13.29 -0.95 -3.68
CA SER A 205 -12.64 -0.06 -2.71
C SER A 205 -11.86 -0.89 -1.69
N CYS A 206 -10.65 -0.47 -1.34
CA CYS A 206 -9.82 -1.20 -0.40
C CYS A 206 -10.24 -0.98 1.05
N SER A 207 -10.10 -2.02 1.86
CA SER A 207 -10.22 -1.95 3.32
C SER A 207 -9.00 -1.27 3.98
N ALA A 208 -9.16 -0.88 5.23
CA ALA A 208 -8.11 -0.26 6.04
C ALA A 208 -6.90 -1.18 6.32
N ALA A 209 -7.08 -2.50 6.15
CA ALA A 209 -6.03 -3.49 6.35
C ALA A 209 -5.09 -3.62 5.13
N CYS A 210 -5.40 -2.96 4.02
CA CYS A 210 -4.49 -2.91 2.88
C CYS A 210 -3.26 -2.05 3.18
N PRO A 211 -2.07 -2.44 2.66
CA PRO A 211 -0.85 -1.67 2.84
C PRO A 211 -1.01 -0.21 2.36
N LEU A 212 -0.47 0.71 3.15
CA LEU A 212 -0.46 2.14 2.82
C LEU A 212 0.46 2.42 1.61
N ALA A 213 0.22 3.54 0.94
CA ALA A 213 0.97 3.99 -0.23
C ALA A 213 1.42 5.45 -0.09
N GLY A 214 2.49 5.81 -0.82
CA GLY A 214 3.09 7.15 -0.88
C GLY A 214 3.22 7.87 0.46
N ASP A 215 2.66 9.06 0.61
CA ASP A 215 2.86 9.90 1.80
C ASP A 215 2.29 9.26 3.07
N ALA A 216 1.16 8.55 2.95
CA ALA A 216 0.55 7.82 4.06
C ALA A 216 1.47 6.68 4.53
N TYR A 217 2.14 6.00 3.60
CA TYR A 217 3.14 4.99 3.93
C TYR A 217 4.34 5.59 4.68
N SER A 218 4.91 6.68 4.15
CA SER A 218 6.04 7.34 4.81
C SER A 218 5.70 7.89 6.19
N LEU A 219 4.46 8.33 6.40
CA LEU A 219 4.00 8.75 7.72
C LEU A 219 3.85 7.54 8.65
N GLY A 220 3.26 6.44 8.18
CA GLY A 220 3.14 5.20 8.94
C GLY A 220 4.50 4.68 9.41
N GLU A 221 5.49 4.62 8.51
CA GLU A 221 6.86 4.21 8.85
C GLU A 221 7.49 5.10 9.93
N LYS A 222 7.26 6.42 9.87
CA LYS A 222 7.75 7.33 10.91
C LYS A 222 7.06 7.10 12.26
N LEU A 223 5.76 6.83 12.26
CA LEU A 223 5.01 6.54 13.48
C LEU A 223 5.50 5.24 14.11
N GLU A 224 5.64 4.17 13.33
CA GLU A 224 6.18 2.89 13.81
C GLU A 224 7.60 3.04 14.38
N ASN A 225 8.45 3.86 13.74
CA ASN A 225 9.79 4.15 14.26
C ASN A 225 9.73 4.93 15.58
N LEU A 226 8.81 5.88 15.72
CA LEU A 226 8.64 6.63 16.97
C LEU A 226 8.12 5.72 18.09
N GLU A 227 7.16 4.84 17.80
CA GLU A 227 6.65 3.84 18.75
C GLU A 227 7.78 2.94 19.24
N GLN A 228 8.63 2.44 18.35
CA GLN A 228 9.79 1.63 18.73
C GLN A 228 10.79 2.39 19.60
N LEU A 229 11.03 3.68 19.33
CA LEU A 229 11.91 4.51 20.16
C LEU A 229 11.32 4.77 21.54
N VAL A 230 10.01 4.99 21.63
CA VAL A 230 9.29 5.14 22.90
C VAL A 230 9.36 3.85 23.70
N ASP A 231 9.13 2.70 23.08
CA ASP A 231 9.23 1.39 23.75
C ASP A 231 10.65 1.11 24.25
N GLN A 232 11.68 1.42 23.45
CA GLN A 232 13.07 1.29 23.86
C GLN A 232 13.41 2.21 25.04
N LEU A 233 12.90 3.45 25.01
CA LEU A 233 13.10 4.38 26.12
C LEU A 233 12.38 3.87 27.37
N ALA A 234 11.11 3.45 27.27
CA ALA A 234 10.34 2.89 28.38
C ALA A 234 11.07 1.71 29.04
N GLN A 235 11.58 0.78 28.22
CA GLN A 235 12.41 -0.33 28.67
C GLN A 235 13.70 0.14 29.37
N ALA A 236 14.35 1.20 28.88
CA ALA A 236 15.57 1.73 29.46
C ALA A 236 15.35 2.47 30.79
N VAL A 237 14.23 3.17 30.97
CA VAL A 237 13.86 3.81 32.26
C VAL A 237 13.10 2.87 33.21
N GLY A 238 12.82 1.64 32.80
CA GLY A 238 12.23 0.61 33.66
C GLY A 238 10.76 0.86 34.01
N VAL A 239 10.01 1.45 33.06
CA VAL A 239 8.56 1.63 33.15
C VAL A 239 7.84 0.51 32.41
#